data_AF-A0A4P9YXZ0-F1
#
_entry.id   AF-A0A4P9YXZ0-F1
#
_cell.length_a   1.000
_cell.length_b   1.000
_cell.length_c   1.000
_cell.angle_alpha   90.00
_cell.angle_beta   90.00
_cell.angle_gamma   90.00
#
_symmetry.space_group_name_H-M   'P 1'
#
loop_
_entity.id
_entity.type
_entity.pdbx_description
1 polymer ?
#
loop_
_entity_poly.entity_id
_entity_poly.type
_entity_poly.pdbx_seq_one_letter_code
_entity_poly.pdbx_strand_id
1 'polypeptide(L)'
;TGVSILHRNKYHGAGIRVGLIDRGMYYGHSAFADPVNPLNRRLIGHDFVGDDFTGRNTPHESDDFVERCGSGIGTKMADIIAHNTKFPKGVAPHATLGIYKVFGCHGVTSTTVVLQALTM
;
A
#
# COMPACT_ATOMS: atom_id res chain seq x y z
N THR A 1 -7.57 -10.10 18.29
CA THR A 1 -7.01 -8.74 18.17
C THR A 1 -7.88 -7.65 18.81
N GLY A 2 -9.19 -7.81 19.04
CA GLY A 2 -10.02 -6.77 19.68
C GLY A 2 -10.45 -5.61 18.76
N VAL A 3 -10.08 -5.65 17.47
CA VAL A 3 -10.35 -4.61 16.45
C VAL A 3 -11.84 -4.26 16.34
N SER A 4 -12.73 -5.25 16.47
CA SER A 4 -14.17 -5.01 16.38
C SER A 4 -14.72 -4.13 17.50
N ILE A 5 -14.10 -4.13 18.69
CA ILE A 5 -14.46 -3.24 19.80
C ILE A 5 -14.14 -1.79 19.42
N LEU A 6 -12.93 -1.55 18.90
CA LEU A 6 -12.51 -0.22 18.44
C LEU A 6 -13.36 0.29 17.26
N HIS A 7 -13.71 -0.59 16.33
CA HIS A 7 -14.59 -0.24 15.22
C HIS A 7 -16.00 0.16 15.70
N ARG A 8 -16.56 -0.49 16.73
CA ARG A 8 -17.84 -0.08 17.34
C ARG A 8 -17.74 1.31 17.99
N ASN A 9 -16.59 1.61 18.59
CA ASN A 9 -16.28 2.92 19.16
C ASN A 9 -15.83 3.97 18.13
N LYS A 10 -16.04 3.70 16.82
CA LYS A 10 -15.77 4.63 15.71
C LYS A 10 -14.30 4.96 15.48
N TYR A 11 -13.37 4.15 16.00
CA TYR A 11 -11.96 4.25 15.67
C TYR A 11 -11.64 3.44 14.42
N HIS A 12 -11.58 4.11 13.26
CA HIS A 12 -11.36 3.48 11.94
C HIS A 12 -10.06 3.93 11.25
N GLY A 13 -9.25 4.76 11.91
CA GLY A 13 -8.00 5.29 11.35
C GLY A 13 -8.13 6.52 10.45
N ALA A 14 -9.29 7.19 10.44
CA ALA A 14 -9.48 8.43 9.70
C ALA A 14 -8.46 9.50 10.13
N GLY A 15 -7.89 10.22 9.15
CA GLY A 15 -6.84 11.23 9.38
C GLY A 15 -5.44 10.66 9.60
N ILE A 16 -5.28 9.34 9.70
CA ILE A 16 -3.98 8.68 9.85
C ILE A 16 -3.48 8.21 8.48
N ARG A 17 -2.17 8.38 8.26
CA ARG A 17 -1.44 7.78 7.13
C ARG A 17 -0.70 6.54 7.62
N VAL A 18 -0.81 5.43 6.87
CA VAL A 18 -0.07 4.19 7.12
C VAL A 18 0.82 3.91 5.92
N GLY A 19 2.13 3.90 6.12
CA GLY A 19 3.10 3.55 5.08
C GLY A 19 3.25 2.04 4.93
N LEU A 20 3.22 1.56 3.69
CA LEU A 20 3.47 0.19 3.28
C LEU A 20 4.65 0.19 2.30
N ILE A 21 5.80 -0.32 2.77
CA ILE A 21 7.01 -0.49 1.97
C ILE A 21 7.04 -1.94 1.46
N ASP A 22 6.72 -2.16 0.18
CA ASP A 22 6.54 -3.49 -0.41
C ASP A 22 6.84 -3.48 -1.92
N ARG A 23 6.24 -4.35 -2.72
CA ARG A 23 6.38 -4.46 -4.19
C ARG A 23 5.38 -3.61 -4.97
N GLY A 24 4.73 -2.66 -4.30
CA GLY A 24 3.60 -1.92 -4.83
C GLY A 24 2.26 -2.60 -4.60
N MET A 25 1.18 -2.04 -5.15
CA MET A 25 -0.16 -2.61 -5.01
C MET A 25 -1.02 -2.36 -6.26
N TYR A 26 -2.04 -3.18 -6.46
CA TYR A 26 -3.10 -2.85 -7.42
C TYR A 26 -4.06 -1.82 -6.82
N TYR A 27 -3.84 -0.54 -7.12
CA TYR A 27 -4.68 0.55 -6.58
C TYR A 27 -6.10 0.55 -7.13
N GLY A 28 -6.41 -0.19 -8.20
CA GLY A 28 -7.75 -0.30 -8.79
C GLY A 28 -8.75 -1.10 -7.95
N HIS A 29 -8.28 -1.81 -6.92
CA HIS A 29 -9.10 -2.66 -6.06
C HIS A 29 -10.17 -1.83 -5.32
N SER A 30 -11.45 -2.23 -5.41
CA SER A 30 -12.57 -1.44 -4.89
C SER A 30 -12.55 -1.26 -3.37
N ALA A 31 -11.82 -2.10 -2.63
CA ALA A 31 -11.71 -2.02 -1.17
C ALA A 31 -11.12 -0.72 -0.65
N PHE A 32 -10.32 -0.02 -1.48
CA PHE A 32 -9.62 1.22 -1.10
C PHE A 32 -10.31 2.49 -1.63
N ALA A 33 -11.43 2.32 -2.32
CA ALA A 33 -12.25 3.42 -2.77
C ALA A 33 -12.99 4.07 -1.59
N ASP A 34 -13.34 5.34 -1.75
CA ASP A 34 -14.29 6.00 -0.88
C ASP A 34 -15.71 5.45 -1.16
N PRO A 35 -16.47 5.05 -0.13
CA PRO A 35 -17.82 4.53 -0.32
C PRO A 35 -18.80 5.52 -0.95
N VAL A 36 -18.56 6.82 -0.77
CA VAL A 36 -19.42 7.91 -1.27
C VAL A 36 -18.93 8.39 -2.65
N ASN A 37 -17.62 8.45 -2.85
CA ASN A 37 -17.03 8.77 -4.15
C ASN A 37 -16.03 7.69 -4.59
N PRO A 38 -16.47 6.65 -5.31
CA PRO A 38 -15.59 5.54 -5.69
C PRO A 38 -14.36 5.93 -6.54
N LEU A 39 -14.36 7.12 -7.15
CA LEU A 39 -13.21 7.66 -7.87
C LEU A 39 -12.13 8.18 -6.91
N ASN A 40 -12.51 8.61 -5.72
CA ASN A 40 -11.57 8.99 -4.66
C ASN A 40 -11.05 7.73 -3.98
N ARG A 41 -9.74 7.53 -4.02
CA ARG A 41 -9.06 6.44 -3.33
C ARG A 41 -8.20 7.02 -2.23
N ARG A 42 -8.19 6.38 -1.06
CA ARG A 42 -7.34 6.79 0.06
C ARG A 42 -5.93 6.19 -0.09
N LEU A 43 -5.34 6.39 -1.26
CA LEU A 43 -4.03 5.85 -1.64
C LEU A 43 -3.16 7.00 -2.13
N ILE A 44 -1.94 7.05 -1.61
CA ILE A 44 -0.81 7.80 -2.16
C ILE A 44 0.34 6.81 -2.35
N GLY A 45 1.31 7.09 -3.19
CA GLY A 45 2.44 6.19 -3.33
C GLY A 45 3.48 6.64 -4.32
N HIS A 46 4.58 5.91 -4.32
CA HIS A 46 5.74 6.15 -5.15
C HIS A 46 6.47 4.82 -5.40
N ASP A 47 6.94 4.61 -6.63
CA ASP A 47 7.82 3.53 -7.02
C ASP A 47 9.25 4.02 -7.06
N PHE A 48 10.09 3.52 -6.17
CA PHE A 48 11.50 3.90 -6.09
C PHE A 48 12.37 3.11 -7.07
N VAL A 49 11.84 2.08 -7.73
CA VAL A 49 12.69 1.06 -8.35
C VAL A 49 12.26 0.58 -9.73
N GLY A 50 10.96 0.53 -10.02
CA GLY A 50 10.43 -0.08 -11.23
C GLY A 50 10.37 -1.61 -11.16
N ASP A 51 9.64 -2.21 -12.10
CA ASP A 51 9.41 -3.67 -12.13
C ASP A 51 10.68 -4.48 -12.42
N ASP A 52 11.63 -3.94 -13.20
CA ASP A 52 12.86 -4.62 -13.60
C ASP A 52 13.99 -4.51 -12.57
N PHE A 53 13.73 -3.95 -11.39
CA PHE A 53 14.74 -3.81 -10.36
C PHE A 53 15.13 -5.16 -9.74
N THR A 54 16.43 -5.42 -9.70
CA THR A 54 17.05 -6.66 -9.20
C THR A 54 17.79 -6.47 -7.87
N GLY A 55 17.92 -5.22 -7.41
CA GLY A 55 18.79 -4.83 -6.30
C GLY A 55 20.22 -4.50 -6.71
N ARG A 56 20.57 -4.68 -7.98
CA ARG A 56 21.93 -4.42 -8.53
C ARG A 56 21.96 -3.45 -9.70
N ASN A 57 20.88 -3.33 -10.45
CA ASN A 57 20.74 -2.36 -11.53
C ASN A 57 20.29 -1.00 -10.99
N THR A 58 20.39 0.03 -11.85
CA THR A 58 19.89 1.36 -11.54
C THR A 58 18.37 1.32 -11.32
N PRO A 59 17.86 1.88 -10.20
CA PRO A 59 16.42 2.02 -9.98
C PRO A 59 15.76 2.92 -11.03
N HIS A 60 14.50 2.63 -11.38
CA HIS A 60 13.68 3.47 -12.25
C HIS A 60 12.50 4.04 -11.47
N GLU A 61 12.68 5.24 -10.92
CA GLU A 61 11.68 5.90 -10.08
C GLU A 61 10.46 6.38 -10.89
N SER A 62 9.26 6.29 -10.30
CA SER A 62 8.02 6.83 -10.87
C SER A 62 6.92 6.96 -9.81
N ASP A 63 5.82 7.63 -10.13
CA ASP A 63 4.62 7.64 -9.27
C ASP A 63 3.68 6.46 -9.56
N ASP A 64 4.02 5.56 -10.48
CA ASP A 64 3.24 4.35 -10.78
C ASP A 64 3.66 3.19 -9.87
N PHE A 65 3.12 3.17 -8.66
CA PHE A 65 3.38 2.13 -7.65
C PHE A 65 2.57 0.84 -7.85
N VAL A 66 2.09 0.56 -9.07
CA VAL A 66 1.37 -0.68 -9.37
C VAL A 66 2.30 -1.89 -9.25
N GLU A 67 1.78 -2.95 -8.63
CA GLU A 67 2.44 -4.27 -8.68
C GLU A 67 2.04 -4.97 -9.98
N ARG A 68 3.03 -5.23 -10.85
CA ARG A 68 2.82 -5.93 -12.13
C ARG A 68 3.39 -7.35 -12.15
N CYS A 69 3.94 -7.79 -11.04
CA CYS A 69 4.67 -9.05 -10.92
C CYS A 69 3.77 -10.25 -10.56
N GLY A 70 2.47 -10.01 -10.31
CA GLY A 70 1.46 -11.04 -10.09
C GLY A 70 1.49 -11.69 -8.70
N SER A 71 2.34 -11.20 -7.78
CA SER A 71 2.40 -11.71 -6.41
C SER A 71 1.20 -11.26 -5.59
N GLY A 72 0.70 -10.05 -5.89
CA GLY A 72 -0.36 -9.36 -5.15
C GLY A 72 -0.05 -9.15 -3.67
N ILE A 73 1.22 -9.27 -3.25
CA ILE A 73 1.60 -9.22 -1.82
C ILE A 73 1.26 -7.88 -1.21
N GLY A 74 1.69 -6.77 -1.82
CA GLY A 74 1.36 -5.44 -1.30
C GLY A 74 -0.15 -5.15 -1.29
N THR A 75 -0.91 -5.63 -2.27
CA THR A 75 -2.38 -5.55 -2.25
C THR A 75 -2.98 -6.33 -1.08
N LYS A 76 -2.51 -7.56 -0.81
CA LYS A 76 -2.95 -8.38 0.33
C LYS A 76 -2.65 -7.70 1.67
N MET A 77 -1.47 -7.09 1.80
CA MET A 77 -1.10 -6.34 3.02
C MET A 77 -1.96 -5.09 3.18
N ALA A 78 -2.19 -4.35 2.08
CA ALA A 78 -3.09 -3.22 2.08
C ALA A 78 -4.53 -3.61 2.49
N ASP A 79 -5.03 -4.78 2.06
CA ASP A 79 -6.34 -5.28 2.47
C ASP A 79 -6.42 -5.52 3.99
N ILE A 80 -5.41 -6.18 4.57
CA ILE A 80 -5.34 -6.40 6.03
C ILE A 80 -5.39 -5.07 6.79
N ILE A 81 -4.73 -4.04 6.25
CA ILE A 81 -4.67 -2.72 6.89
C ILE A 81 -5.98 -1.95 6.69
N ALA A 82 -6.46 -1.76 5.46
CA ALA A 82 -7.46 -0.73 5.16
C ALA A 82 -8.63 -1.17 4.27
N HIS A 83 -8.89 -2.46 4.11
CA HIS A 83 -10.07 -2.93 3.35
C HIS A 83 -11.38 -2.34 3.90
N ASN A 84 -12.17 -1.64 3.06
CA ASN A 84 -13.36 -0.91 3.52
C ASN A 84 -14.71 -1.41 2.96
N THR A 85 -14.74 -2.30 1.97
CA THR A 85 -15.99 -2.66 1.26
C THR A 85 -16.68 -3.93 1.77
N LYS A 86 -15.94 -4.94 2.25
CA LYS A 86 -16.51 -6.20 2.75
C LYS A 86 -16.10 -6.51 4.19
N PHE A 87 -16.84 -7.43 4.82
CA PHE A 87 -16.47 -8.03 6.10
C PHE A 87 -15.60 -9.28 5.84
N PRO A 88 -14.51 -9.49 6.61
CA PRO A 88 -13.98 -8.58 7.61
C PRO A 88 -13.32 -7.34 7.00
N LYS A 89 -13.53 -6.18 7.62
CA LYS A 89 -12.80 -4.95 7.28
C LYS A 89 -11.34 -5.07 7.71
N GLY A 90 -10.47 -4.27 7.07
CA GLY A 90 -9.11 -4.05 7.54
C GLY A 90 -9.09 -3.42 8.94
N VAL A 91 -7.93 -3.40 9.58
CA VAL A 91 -7.77 -2.85 10.94
C VAL A 91 -8.10 -1.36 11.00
N ALA A 92 -7.65 -0.58 10.02
CA ALA A 92 -7.82 0.86 9.89
C ALA A 92 -8.44 1.22 8.51
N PRO A 93 -9.73 0.89 8.29
CA PRO A 93 -10.36 0.96 6.97
C PRO A 93 -10.48 2.38 6.40
N HIS A 94 -10.37 3.42 7.24
CA HIS A 94 -10.47 4.82 6.84
C HIS A 94 -9.11 5.55 6.84
N ALA A 95 -8.01 4.83 7.07
CA ALA A 95 -6.68 5.40 6.90
C ALA A 95 -6.37 5.69 5.43
N THR A 96 -5.45 6.63 5.20
CA THR A 96 -4.77 6.79 3.92
C THR A 96 -3.58 5.85 3.89
N LEU A 97 -3.46 5.02 2.85
CA LEU A 97 -2.27 4.21 2.66
C LEU A 97 -1.25 4.96 1.81
N GLY A 98 0.00 5.02 2.29
CA GLY A 98 1.16 5.37 1.49
C GLY A 98 1.83 4.11 0.99
N ILE A 99 1.88 3.92 -0.32
CA ILE A 99 2.40 2.71 -0.96
C ILE A 99 3.77 3.02 -1.56
N TYR A 100 4.80 2.45 -0.98
CA TYR A 100 6.19 2.74 -1.36
C TYR A 100 6.80 1.46 -1.92
N LYS A 101 6.94 1.42 -3.24
CA LYS A 101 7.46 0.24 -3.92
C LYS A 101 8.98 0.30 -3.94
N VAL A 102 9.61 -0.70 -3.33
CA VAL A 102 11.08 -0.81 -3.18
C VAL A 102 11.64 -2.11 -3.75
N PHE A 103 10.78 -2.96 -4.31
CA PHE A 103 11.15 -4.21 -4.98
C PHE A 103 10.63 -4.22 -6.42
N GLY A 104 11.44 -4.74 -7.34
CA GLY A 104 10.97 -5.17 -8.66
C GLY A 104 10.33 -6.56 -8.59
N CYS A 105 10.12 -7.20 -9.74
CA CYS A 105 9.52 -8.53 -9.84
C CYS A 105 10.43 -9.65 -9.38
N HIS A 106 11.74 -9.46 -9.49
CA HIS A 106 12.75 -10.44 -9.15
C HIS A 106 13.88 -9.83 -8.33
N GLY A 107 14.69 -10.67 -7.69
CA GLY A 107 15.82 -10.20 -6.89
C GLY A 107 15.41 -9.61 -5.53
N VAL A 108 16.23 -8.68 -5.06
CA VAL A 108 16.18 -8.09 -3.71
C VAL A 108 16.03 -6.58 -3.77
N THR A 109 15.73 -5.95 -2.63
CA THR A 109 15.88 -4.50 -2.49
C THR A 109 17.26 -4.15 -1.92
N SER A 110 17.59 -2.85 -1.87
CA SER A 110 18.80 -2.36 -1.21
C SER A 110 18.44 -1.51 0.01
N THR A 111 19.34 -1.46 1.00
CA THR A 111 19.17 -0.61 2.19
C THR A 111 18.98 0.86 1.82
N THR A 112 19.69 1.35 0.79
CA THR A 112 19.56 2.73 0.31
C THR A 112 18.15 3.07 -0.15
N VAL A 113 17.54 2.19 -0.95
CA VAL A 113 16.16 2.38 -1.44
C VAL A 113 15.16 2.34 -0.28
N VAL A 114 15.33 1.41 0.67
CA VAL A 114 14.45 1.33 1.85
C VAL A 114 14.58 2.59 2.72
N LEU A 115 15.80 3.11 2.91
CA LEU A 115 16.01 4.35 3.65
C LEU A 115 15.35 5.55 2.95
N GLN A 116 15.47 5.64 1.61
CA GLN A 116 14.80 6.67 0.83
C GLN A 116 13.28 6.65 1.03
N ALA A 117 12.67 5.46 1.01
CA ALA A 117 11.25 5.27 1.27
C ALA A 117 10.83 5.64 2.70
N LEU A 118 11.67 5.38 3.70
CA LEU A 118 11.38 5.72 5.11
C LEU A 118 11.45 7.23 5.41
N THR A 119 12.18 7.99 4.60
CA THR A 119 12.39 9.44 4.79
C THR A 119 11.44 10.32 3.98
N MET A 120 10.45 9.72 3.32
CA MET A 120 9.51 10.40 2.43
C MET A 120 8.32 11.04 3.17
#